data_AF-A0A3A5HER8-F1
#
_entry.id   AF-A0A3A5HER8-F1
#
_cell.length_a   1.000
_cell.length_b   1.000
_cell.length_c   1.000
_cell.angle_alpha   90.00
_cell.angle_beta   90.00
_cell.angle_gamma   90.00
#
_symmetry.space_group_name_H-M   'P 1'
#
loop_
_entity.id
_entity.type
_entity.pdbx_description
1 polymer ?
#
loop_
_entity_poly.entity_id
_entity_poly.type
_entity_poly.pdbx_seq_one_letter_code
_entity_poly.pdbx_strand_id
1 'polypeptide(L)'
;MHWGRLGAILGGTGLFFTIILIFAYPQLDFDQQLIISAENDASSSFLISQIENESIKERITAKNKFMLFLLNTKYWFQIGKFDESDIVFQRKLYEQEISLIDEQEQLRKDFVAKKITRDEFLINSMQYKKGFFFDRLG
;
A
#
# COMPACT_ATOMS: atom_id res chain seq x y z
N MET A 1 -15.69 -6.61 41.34
CA MET A 1 -15.35 -7.17 40.02
C MET A 1 -15.66 -6.13 38.93
N HIS A 2 -14.75 -5.21 38.59
CA HIS A 2 -14.93 -4.32 37.43
C HIS A 2 -13.65 -3.96 36.66
N TRP A 3 -12.46 -4.37 37.11
CA TRP A 3 -11.19 -4.00 36.49
C TRP A 3 -10.84 -4.78 35.20
N GLY A 4 -11.46 -5.94 34.96
CA GLY A 4 -11.15 -6.78 33.78
C GLY A 4 -11.71 -6.26 32.44
N ARG A 5 -12.68 -5.34 32.46
CA ARG A 5 -13.35 -4.86 31.23
C ARG A 5 -12.65 -3.65 30.60
N LEU A 6 -12.01 -2.79 31.39
CA LEU A 6 -11.31 -1.60 30.88
C LEU A 6 -9.96 -1.96 30.21
N GLY A 7 -9.25 -2.96 30.72
CA GLY A 7 -7.99 -3.44 30.11
C GLY A 7 -8.17 -4.09 28.75
N ALA A 8 -9.30 -4.77 28.52
CA ALA A 8 -9.61 -5.38 27.22
C ALA A 8 -9.95 -4.34 26.14
N ILE A 9 -10.62 -3.24 26.52
CA ILE A 9 -10.96 -2.16 25.59
C ILE A 9 -9.69 -1.38 25.21
N LEU A 10 -8.84 -1.03 26.20
CA LEU A 10 -7.58 -0.32 25.94
C LEU A 10 -6.56 -1.18 25.17
N GLY A 11 -6.47 -2.49 25.47
CA GLY A 11 -5.63 -3.43 24.73
C GLY A 11 -6.12 -3.68 23.30
N GLY A 12 -7.45 -3.77 23.11
CA GLY A 12 -8.08 -3.92 21.81
C GLY A 12 -7.95 -2.68 20.93
N THR A 13 -8.12 -1.47 21.48
CA THR A 13 -7.88 -0.22 20.73
C THR A 13 -6.41 0.01 20.45
N GLY A 14 -5.50 -0.38 21.34
CA GLY A 14 -4.05 -0.30 21.09
C GLY A 14 -3.61 -1.21 19.95
N LEU A 15 -4.10 -2.45 19.91
CA LEU A 15 -3.88 -3.39 18.80
C LEU A 15 -4.55 -2.93 17.51
N PHE A 16 -5.75 -2.35 17.60
CA PHE A 16 -6.43 -1.79 16.43
C PHE A 16 -5.66 -0.59 15.86
N PHE A 17 -5.10 0.29 16.71
CA PHE A 17 -4.25 1.41 16.27
C PHE A 17 -2.90 0.95 15.73
N THR A 18 -2.26 -0.09 16.29
CA THR A 18 -1.01 -0.62 15.72
C THR A 18 -1.23 -1.35 14.40
N ILE A 19 -2.32 -2.10 14.28
CA ILE A 19 -2.73 -2.72 13.01
C ILE A 19 -3.05 -1.63 11.97
N ILE A 20 -3.78 -0.57 12.34
CA ILE A 20 -4.00 0.58 11.47
C ILE A 20 -2.70 1.28 11.10
N LEU A 21 -1.73 1.42 12.02
CA LEU A 21 -0.42 2.02 11.72
C LEU A 21 0.42 1.16 10.78
N ILE A 22 0.36 -0.17 10.89
CA ILE A 22 0.98 -1.12 9.96
C ILE A 22 0.35 -0.99 8.56
N PHE A 23 -0.96 -0.76 8.48
CA PHE A 23 -1.66 -0.50 7.21
C PHE A 23 -1.55 0.95 6.72
N ALA A 24 -1.23 1.92 7.59
CA ALA A 24 -1.10 3.33 7.26
C ALA A 24 0.31 3.71 6.79
N TYR A 25 1.33 2.88 7.06
CA TYR A 25 2.73 3.15 6.68
C TYR A 25 3.54 1.92 6.20
N PRO A 26 3.21 1.25 5.07
CA PRO A 26 3.90 0.01 4.72
C PRO A 26 5.10 0.17 3.76
N GLN A 27 5.14 1.19 2.91
CA GLN A 27 6.13 1.19 1.81
C GLN A 27 7.50 1.76 2.17
N LEU A 28 7.59 2.59 3.20
CA LEU A 28 8.86 3.21 3.60
C LEU A 28 9.86 2.18 4.15
N ASP A 29 9.37 1.09 4.76
CA ASP A 29 10.23 0.08 5.37
C ASP A 29 10.86 -0.84 4.32
N PHE A 30 10.07 -1.32 3.35
CA PHE A 30 10.61 -2.16 2.27
C PHE A 30 11.66 -1.42 1.42
N ASP A 31 11.39 -0.18 1.01
CA ASP A 31 12.33 0.58 0.18
C ASP A 31 13.66 0.85 0.92
N GLN A 32 13.62 1.09 2.23
CA GLN A 32 14.83 1.25 3.04
C GLN A 32 15.61 -0.06 3.17
N GLN A 33 14.93 -1.18 3.41
CA GLN A 33 15.54 -2.51 3.46
C GLN A 33 16.15 -2.90 2.12
N LEU A 34 15.50 -2.52 1.01
CA LEU A 34 16.00 -2.73 -0.35
C LEU A 34 17.30 -1.96 -0.58
N ILE A 35 17.36 -0.68 -0.19
CA ILE A 35 18.58 0.15 -0.28
C ILE A 35 19.72 -0.49 0.51
N ILE A 36 19.48 -0.84 1.78
CA ILE A 36 20.49 -1.45 2.64
C ILE A 36 21.00 -2.76 2.02
N SER A 37 20.10 -3.60 1.49
CA SER A 37 20.48 -4.89 0.91
C SER A 37 21.27 -4.73 -0.38
N ALA A 38 20.90 -3.76 -1.23
CA ALA A 38 21.63 -3.45 -2.45
C ALA A 38 23.03 -2.85 -2.18
N GLU A 39 23.16 -2.02 -1.14
CA GLU A 39 24.46 -1.45 -0.70
C GLU A 39 25.38 -2.50 -0.07
N ASN A 40 24.83 -3.58 0.50
CA ASN A 40 25.59 -4.72 1.01
C ASN A 40 25.86 -5.82 -0.04
N ASP A 41 25.78 -5.48 -1.33
CA ASP A 41 26.05 -6.38 -2.46
C ASP A 41 25.22 -7.68 -2.46
N ALA A 42 23.97 -7.64 -1.96
CA ALA A 42 23.05 -8.76 -2.13
C ALA A 42 22.79 -9.02 -3.63
N SER A 43 22.63 -10.30 -3.99
CA SER A 43 22.40 -10.68 -5.39
C SER A 43 21.19 -9.97 -5.98
N SER A 44 21.36 -9.32 -7.13
CA SER A 44 20.27 -8.66 -7.85
C SER A 44 19.11 -9.62 -8.14
N SER A 45 19.37 -10.91 -8.41
CA SER A 45 18.31 -11.90 -8.64
C SER A 45 17.46 -12.17 -7.39
N PHE A 46 18.10 -12.17 -6.21
CA PHE A 46 17.40 -12.33 -4.94
C PHE A 46 16.54 -11.10 -4.64
N LEU A 47 17.11 -9.89 -4.82
CA LEU A 47 16.41 -8.64 -4.59
C LEU A 47 15.23 -8.45 -5.55
N ILE A 48 15.36 -8.83 -6.83
CA ILE A 48 14.25 -8.82 -7.80
C ILE A 48 13.09 -9.70 -7.33
N SER A 49 13.37 -10.90 -6.82
CA SER A 49 12.33 -11.78 -6.29
C SER A 49 11.62 -11.17 -5.07
N GLN A 50 12.35 -10.49 -4.18
CA GLN A 50 11.76 -9.78 -3.05
C GLN A 50 10.86 -8.62 -3.52
N ILE A 51 11.29 -7.85 -4.52
CA ILE A 51 10.51 -6.77 -5.14
C ILE A 51 9.20 -7.30 -5.73
N GLU A 52 9.25 -8.40 -6.47
CA GLU A 52 8.06 -9.01 -7.09
C GLU A 52 7.07 -9.50 -6.03
N ASN A 53 7.57 -10.16 -4.99
CA ASN A 53 6.74 -10.61 -3.87
C ASN A 53 6.07 -9.44 -3.15
N GLU A 54 6.79 -8.35 -2.91
CA GLU A 54 6.22 -7.16 -2.28
C GLU A 54 5.16 -6.51 -3.16
N SER A 55 5.43 -6.37 -4.46
CA SER A 55 4.50 -5.79 -5.42
C SER A 55 3.22 -6.64 -5.55
N ILE A 56 3.32 -7.98 -5.44
CA ILE A 56 2.15 -8.86 -5.36
C ILE A 56 1.31 -8.56 -4.12
N LYS A 57 1.92 -8.38 -2.93
CA LYS A 57 1.19 -8.05 -1.70
C LYS A 57 0.49 -6.69 -1.81
N GLU A 58 1.16 -5.70 -2.40
CA GLU A 58 0.57 -4.38 -2.65
C GLU A 58 -0.65 -4.48 -3.56
N ARG A 59 -0.56 -5.23 -4.69
CA ARG A 59 -1.69 -5.46 -5.61
C ARG A 59 -2.84 -6.20 -4.94
N ILE A 60 -2.56 -7.23 -4.13
CA ILE A 60 -3.59 -7.96 -3.36
C ILE A 60 -4.29 -7.01 -2.39
N THR A 61 -3.54 -6.14 -1.73
CA THR A 61 -4.09 -5.16 -0.79
C THR A 61 -5.00 -4.16 -1.50
N ALA A 62 -4.56 -3.59 -2.63
CA ALA A 62 -5.39 -2.70 -3.45
C ALA A 62 -6.68 -3.39 -3.91
N LYS A 63 -6.57 -4.63 -4.41
CA LYS A 63 -7.73 -5.43 -4.83
C LYS A 63 -8.70 -5.67 -3.68
N ASN A 64 -8.20 -6.01 -2.50
CA ASN A 64 -9.04 -6.25 -1.32
C ASN A 64 -9.79 -4.99 -0.91
N LYS A 65 -9.15 -3.81 -0.92
CA LYS A 65 -9.82 -2.53 -0.66
C LYS A 65 -10.97 -2.28 -1.64
N PHE A 66 -10.70 -2.44 -2.94
CA PHE A 66 -11.72 -2.25 -3.98
C PHE A 66 -12.89 -3.23 -3.83
N MET A 67 -12.60 -4.50 -3.52
CA MET A 67 -13.63 -5.51 -3.24
C MET A 67 -14.45 -5.16 -2.00
N LEU A 68 -13.82 -4.66 -0.94
CA LEU A 68 -14.51 -4.22 0.28
C LEU A 68 -15.45 -3.04 0.00
N PHE A 69 -15.01 -2.09 -0.84
CA PHE A 69 -15.87 -1.02 -1.34
C PHE A 69 -17.09 -1.60 -2.07
N LEU A 70 -16.89 -2.49 -3.05
CA LEU A 70 -18.00 -3.09 -3.80
C LEU A 70 -18.98 -3.88 -2.90
N LEU A 71 -18.46 -4.60 -1.91
CA LEU A 71 -19.29 -5.31 -0.95
C LEU A 71 -20.10 -4.35 -0.08
N ASN A 72 -19.46 -3.31 0.48
CA ASN A 72 -20.16 -2.28 1.24
C ASN A 72 -21.24 -1.61 0.39
N THR A 73 -20.92 -1.27 -0.86
CA THR A 73 -21.87 -0.73 -1.83
C THR A 73 -23.01 -1.71 -2.12
N LYS A 74 -22.78 -3.01 -2.14
CA LYS A 74 -23.88 -3.98 -2.30
C LYS A 74 -24.74 -4.10 -1.05
N TYR A 75 -24.14 -4.08 0.14
CA TYR A 75 -24.83 -4.29 1.42
C TYR A 75 -25.63 -3.06 1.87
N TRP A 76 -25.05 -1.86 1.83
CA TRP A 76 -25.70 -0.64 2.34
C TRP A 76 -26.77 -0.10 1.39
N PHE A 77 -26.69 -0.40 0.10
CA PHE A 77 -27.62 0.12 -0.91
C PHE A 77 -28.82 -0.77 -1.22
N GLN A 78 -28.99 -1.89 -0.50
CA GLN A 78 -30.32 -2.51 -0.40
C GLN A 78 -31.35 -1.56 0.26
N ILE A 79 -30.91 -0.43 0.81
CA ILE A 79 -31.70 0.52 1.61
C ILE A 79 -31.85 1.91 0.90
N GLY A 80 -31.24 2.14 -0.28
CA GLY A 80 -31.31 3.44 -0.98
C GLY A 80 -30.76 3.45 -2.41
N LYS A 81 -31.03 4.51 -3.19
CA LYS A 81 -30.59 4.66 -4.59
C LYS A 81 -29.06 4.77 -4.67
N PHE A 82 -28.46 3.95 -5.53
CA PHE A 82 -27.04 3.92 -5.83
C PHE A 82 -26.75 4.75 -7.09
N ASP A 83 -25.65 5.51 -7.10
CA ASP A 83 -25.16 6.20 -8.30
C ASP A 83 -24.03 5.38 -8.94
N GLU A 84 -24.25 4.89 -10.16
CA GLU A 84 -23.25 4.15 -10.93
C GLU A 84 -21.94 4.94 -11.12
N SER A 85 -22.00 6.28 -11.03
CA SER A 85 -20.83 7.15 -11.09
C SER A 85 -19.80 6.84 -9.98
N ASP A 86 -20.24 6.41 -8.80
CA ASP A 86 -19.36 6.08 -7.67
C ASP A 86 -18.54 4.82 -7.92
N ILE A 87 -19.10 3.78 -8.57
CA ILE A 87 -18.32 2.57 -8.93
C ILE A 87 -17.30 2.93 -9.99
N VAL A 88 -17.70 3.73 -10.99
CA VAL A 88 -16.81 4.13 -12.08
C VAL A 88 -15.63 4.94 -11.52
N PHE A 89 -15.89 5.86 -10.60
CA PHE A 89 -14.85 6.62 -9.92
C PHE A 89 -13.91 5.72 -9.11
N GLN A 90 -14.46 4.86 -8.25
CA GLN A 90 -13.64 3.98 -7.41
C GLN A 90 -12.86 2.94 -8.21
N ARG A 91 -13.39 2.48 -9.35
CA ARG A 91 -12.66 1.64 -10.29
C ARG A 91 -11.45 2.38 -10.86
N LYS A 92 -11.62 3.64 -11.29
CA LYS A 92 -10.50 4.45 -11.79
C LYS A 92 -9.43 4.65 -10.73
N LEU A 93 -9.81 4.93 -9.48
CA LEU A 93 -8.86 5.03 -8.38
C LEU A 93 -8.10 3.71 -8.15
N TYR A 94 -8.79 2.57 -8.21
CA TYR A 94 -8.15 1.26 -8.12
C TYR A 94 -7.16 1.03 -9.28
N GLU A 95 -7.54 1.34 -10.52
CA GLU A 95 -6.68 1.22 -11.70
C GLU A 95 -5.43 2.12 -11.58
N GLN A 96 -5.59 3.34 -11.07
CA GLN A 96 -4.48 4.24 -10.76
C GLN A 96 -3.57 3.67 -9.66
N GLU A 97 -4.13 3.11 -8.58
CA GLU A 97 -3.36 2.46 -7.51
C GLU A 97 -2.50 1.31 -8.06
N ILE A 98 -3.04 0.50 -8.99
CA ILE A 98 -2.30 -0.57 -9.67
C ILE A 98 -1.19 -0.02 -10.56
N SER A 99 -1.48 1.00 -11.39
CA SER A 99 -0.46 1.63 -12.26
C SER A 99 0.72 2.15 -11.45
N LEU A 100 0.43 2.81 -10.33
CA LEU A 100 1.47 3.28 -9.43
C LEU A 100 2.31 2.11 -8.89
N ILE A 101 1.68 1.03 -8.39
CA ILE A 101 2.41 -0.15 -7.89
C ILE A 101 3.36 -0.71 -8.97
N ASP A 102 2.90 -0.79 -10.22
CA ASP A 102 3.71 -1.27 -11.33
C ASP A 102 4.91 -0.35 -11.62
N GLU A 103 4.71 0.97 -11.59
CA GLU A 103 5.78 1.97 -11.72
C GLU A 103 6.81 1.86 -10.59
N GLN A 104 6.36 1.67 -9.35
CA GLN A 104 7.23 1.52 -8.18
C GLN A 104 8.01 0.20 -8.23
N GLU A 105 7.39 -0.90 -8.67
CA GLU A 105 8.08 -2.16 -8.92
C GLU A 105 9.23 -1.96 -9.92
N GLN A 106 8.96 -1.26 -11.02
CA GLN A 106 9.96 -0.98 -12.05
C GLN A 106 11.09 -0.10 -11.52
N LEU A 107 10.76 0.96 -10.76
CA LEU A 107 11.74 1.84 -10.13
C LEU A 107 12.69 1.07 -9.19
N ARG A 108 12.14 0.16 -8.37
CA ARG A 108 12.91 -0.71 -7.48
C ARG A 108 13.83 -1.65 -8.27
N LYS A 109 13.34 -2.24 -9.36
CA LYS A 109 14.13 -3.10 -10.27
C LYS A 109 15.27 -2.32 -10.91
N ASP A 110 15.03 -1.09 -11.36
CA ASP A 110 16.06 -0.26 -11.98
C ASP A 110 17.14 0.18 -10.99
N PHE A 111 16.77 0.43 -9.73
CA PHE A 111 17.73 0.69 -8.65
C PHE A 111 18.62 -0.53 -8.37
N VAL A 112 18.03 -1.72 -8.19
CA VAL A 112 18.79 -2.97 -7.96
C VAL A 112 19.68 -3.35 -9.15
N ALA A 113 19.25 -3.01 -10.37
CA ALA A 113 20.04 -3.19 -11.58
C ALA A 113 21.12 -2.10 -11.77
N LYS A 114 21.29 -1.19 -10.80
CA LYS A 114 22.25 -0.08 -10.82
C LYS A 114 22.07 0.84 -12.04
N LYS A 115 20.86 0.94 -12.60
CA LYS A 115 20.54 1.85 -13.71
C LYS A 115 20.25 3.27 -13.23
N ILE A 116 19.79 3.40 -12.00
CA ILE A 116 19.55 4.67 -11.31
C ILE A 116 20.33 4.70 -10.00
N THR A 117 20.70 5.89 -9.58
CA THR A 117 21.39 6.13 -8.31
C THR A 117 20.42 6.02 -7.13
N ARG A 118 20.99 5.90 -5.92
CA ARG A 118 20.23 5.95 -4.66
C ARG A 118 19.44 7.25 -4.54
N ASP A 119 20.04 8.38 -4.89
CA ASP A 119 19.39 9.68 -4.76
C ASP A 119 18.22 9.82 -5.74
N GLU A 120 18.38 9.35 -6.98
CA GLU A 120 17.29 9.28 -7.96
C GLU A 120 16.16 8.34 -7.48
N PHE A 121 16.51 7.18 -6.92
CA PHE A 121 15.53 6.26 -6.34
C PHE A 121 14.75 6.91 -5.18
N LEU A 122 15.44 7.62 -4.29
CA LEU A 122 14.82 8.32 -3.15
C LEU A 122 13.90 9.47 -3.59
N ILE A 123 14.31 10.26 -4.60
CA ILE A 123 13.50 11.33 -5.16
C ILE A 123 12.22 10.78 -5.80
N ASN A 124 12.35 9.76 -6.65
CA ASN A 124 11.21 9.17 -7.37
C ASN A 124 10.27 8.41 -6.42
N SER A 125 10.79 7.68 -5.43
CA SER A 125 9.97 7.00 -4.42
C SER A 125 9.22 7.98 -3.49
N MET A 126 9.75 9.20 -3.27
CA MET A 126 9.03 10.26 -2.56
C MET A 126 7.89 10.86 -3.39
N GLN A 127 8.06 10.96 -4.71
CA GLN A 127 6.99 11.42 -5.61
C GLN A 127 5.84 10.42 -5.68
N TYR A 128 6.14 9.12 -5.74
CA TYR A 128 5.15 8.05 -5.58
C TYR A 128 4.30 8.26 -4.32
N LYS A 129 4.96 8.48 -3.17
CA LYS A 129 4.27 8.67 -1.89
C LYS A 129 3.33 9.87 -1.93
N LYS A 130 3.76 10.98 -2.53
CA LYS A 130 2.91 12.17 -2.68
C LYS A 130 1.71 11.91 -3.60
N GLY A 131 1.88 11.26 -4.75
CA GLY A 131 0.78 10.91 -5.67
C GLY A 131 -0.31 10.10 -4.96
N PHE A 132 0.11 9.12 -4.14
CA PHE A 132 -0.81 8.29 -3.36
C PHE A 132 -1.64 9.05 -2.30
N PHE A 133 -1.12 10.17 -1.77
CA PHE A 133 -1.82 11.00 -0.77
C PHE A 133 -2.72 12.08 -1.39
N PHE A 134 -2.36 12.64 -2.54
CA PHE A 134 -3.15 13.70 -3.18
C PHE A 134 -4.36 13.16 -3.94
N ASP A 135 -4.27 11.99 -4.56
CA ASP A 135 -5.41 11.40 -5.32
C ASP A 135 -6.51 10.81 -4.41
N ARG A 136 -6.29 10.75 -3.09
CA ARG A 136 -7.30 10.34 -2.10
C ARG A 136 -8.11 11.49 -1.49
N LEU A 137 -7.77 12.74 -1.80
CA LEU A 137 -8.40 13.94 -1.23
C LEU A 137 -9.16 14.79 -2.26
N GLY A 138 -9.17 14.37 -3.54
CA GLY A 138 -9.91 15.02 -4.62
C GLY A 138 -11.30 14.45 -4.82
#